data_AF-A0A832CSI5-F1
#
_entry.id   AF-A0A832CSI5-F1
#
_cell.length_a   1.000
_cell.length_b   1.000
_cell.length_c   1.000
_cell.angle_alpha   90.00
_cell.angle_beta   90.00
_cell.angle_gamma   90.00
#
_symmetry.space_group_name_H-M   'P 1'
#
loop_
_entity.id
_entity.type
_entity.pdbx_description
1 polymer ?
#
loop_
_entity_poly.entity_id
_entity_poly.type
_entity_poly.pdbx_seq_one_letter_code
_entity_poly.pdbx_strand_id
1 'polypeptide(L)'
;MRWRMVPALLALLGLTACRGGLLPVPTVLPTTTPDGRALVPVRTGLEAESVATSEAEDPSAAVQRAEPQSAPEVRAGLLGAEDRERYERLLATIAERDGEAGEWLRNTGIFLRDGKLDAAELEILSLLAKGKTDALWCVSNVRQIGGISEQELAYFKGNPVTPGANWYFDDDVGSIEAYDLLSAEGKRSLLRSFERAHRDGELRKGLYIINTLGLPDPRGFKRPVPGYNVQLYLLMCLLEQGVPGAYEKAAVAAALTYGSLLTLGDVEAQKLVERYAYERVRFLIDTDVLLAAAGAEWRAVDYP
;
A
#
# COMPACT_ATOMS: atom_id res chain seq x y z
N MET A 1 20.22 28.54 -60.08
CA MET A 1 19.24 29.19 -59.18
C MET A 1 19.92 29.36 -57.82
N ARG A 2 20.41 30.58 -57.53
CA ARG A 2 19.94 31.46 -56.43
C ARG A 2 19.97 30.77 -55.06
N TRP A 3 21.10 30.89 -54.31
CA TRP A 3 21.36 31.85 -53.20
C TRP A 3 20.68 31.38 -51.89
N ARG A 4 21.22 31.42 -50.65
CA ARG A 4 22.47 31.90 -50.01
C ARG A 4 22.39 31.51 -48.50
N MET A 5 23.55 31.30 -47.85
CA MET A 5 23.95 31.69 -46.44
C MET A 5 23.15 31.09 -45.25
N VAL A 6 23.66 30.32 -44.26
CA VAL A 6 24.84 30.40 -43.33
C VAL A 6 24.81 31.67 -42.44
N PRO A 7 25.20 31.72 -41.13
CA PRO A 7 25.17 30.79 -39.97
C PRO A 7 24.73 31.47 -38.62
N ALA A 8 24.81 30.72 -37.51
CA ALA A 8 25.16 31.07 -36.11
C ALA A 8 24.93 32.49 -35.54
N LEU A 9 24.30 32.57 -34.36
CA LEU A 9 24.63 33.59 -33.34
C LEU A 9 24.61 33.02 -31.92
N LEU A 10 25.79 33.04 -31.31
CA LEU A 10 26.09 32.87 -29.89
C LEU A 10 25.70 34.14 -29.10
N ALA A 11 25.16 33.92 -27.90
CA ALA A 11 25.43 34.65 -26.64
C ALA A 11 25.04 36.14 -26.49
N LEU A 12 24.87 36.52 -25.20
CA LEU A 12 24.64 37.83 -24.58
C LEU A 12 23.15 38.19 -24.40
N LEU A 13 22.60 38.44 -23.20
CA LEU A 13 23.07 38.93 -21.89
C LEU A 13 22.13 38.34 -20.81
N GLY A 14 22.41 38.25 -19.51
CA GLY A 14 23.45 38.80 -18.65
C GLY A 14 23.02 38.59 -17.19
N LEU A 15 23.97 38.29 -16.32
CA LEU A 15 23.82 38.16 -14.86
C LEU A 15 23.37 39.45 -14.19
N THR A 16 22.41 39.35 -13.27
CA THR A 16 22.36 40.04 -11.96
C THR A 16 21.60 39.10 -11.01
N ALA A 17 22.22 38.40 -10.06
CA ALA A 17 22.86 38.84 -8.83
C ALA A 17 21.91 39.53 -7.83
N CYS A 18 21.75 38.85 -6.68
CA CYS A 18 21.58 39.39 -5.32
C CYS A 18 20.16 39.63 -4.74
N ARG A 19 19.95 38.94 -3.60
CA ARG A 19 19.23 39.31 -2.36
C ARG A 19 17.81 38.78 -2.11
N GLY A 20 17.69 38.09 -0.97
CA GLY A 20 16.51 38.02 -0.09
C GLY A 20 15.43 37.07 -0.59
N GLY A 21 15.14 35.94 0.06
CA GLY A 21 14.78 35.90 1.47
C GLY A 21 13.44 36.61 1.67
N LEU A 22 12.32 35.99 1.25
CA LEU A 22 10.99 36.28 1.74
C LEU A 22 10.14 35.00 1.66
N LEU A 23 9.90 34.44 2.83
CA LEU A 23 8.90 33.41 3.12
C LEU A 23 7.53 33.84 2.54
N PRO A 24 6.67 32.92 2.07
CA PRO A 24 5.27 33.26 1.88
C PRO A 24 4.67 33.60 3.25
N VAL A 25 4.22 34.85 3.37
CA VAL A 25 3.37 35.39 4.44
C VAL A 25 2.16 34.46 4.60
N PRO A 26 1.76 34.07 5.83
CA PRO A 26 0.54 33.30 6.02
C PRO A 26 -0.66 34.18 5.66
N THR A 27 -1.37 33.80 4.60
CA THR A 27 -2.66 34.38 4.25
C THR A 27 -3.62 34.13 5.41
N VAL A 28 -4.05 35.20 6.08
CA VAL A 28 -5.09 35.15 7.12
C VAL A 28 -6.37 34.62 6.47
N LEU A 29 -6.83 33.45 6.93
CA LEU A 29 -8.12 32.89 6.56
C LEU A 29 -9.26 33.83 7.02
N PRO A 30 -10.28 34.10 6.18
CA PRO A 30 -11.44 34.87 6.61
C PRO A 30 -12.23 34.12 7.68
N THR A 31 -12.53 34.80 8.79
CA THR A 31 -13.15 34.29 10.02
C THR A 31 -14.68 34.17 9.97
N THR A 32 -15.27 33.89 8.81
CA THR A 32 -16.73 33.75 8.67
C THR A 32 -17.09 32.62 7.71
N THR A 33 -17.92 31.68 8.17
CA THR A 33 -18.64 30.75 7.29
C THR A 33 -19.77 31.48 6.54
N PRO A 34 -20.25 30.95 5.40
CA PRO A 34 -21.28 31.59 4.56
C PRO A 34 -22.61 31.89 5.27
N ASP A 35 -22.83 31.37 6.48
CA ASP A 35 -24.09 31.48 7.23
C ASP A 35 -24.02 32.45 8.43
N GLY A 36 -23.03 33.34 8.50
CA GLY A 36 -23.06 34.51 9.39
C GLY A 36 -23.05 34.23 10.91
N ARG A 37 -22.57 33.06 11.34
CA ARG A 37 -22.38 32.75 12.78
C ARG A 37 -20.96 33.07 13.22
N ALA A 38 -20.82 33.88 14.28
CA ALA A 38 -19.54 34.23 14.87
C ALA A 38 -18.85 33.01 15.49
N LEU A 39 -17.56 32.82 15.20
CA LEU A 39 -16.70 31.84 15.88
C LEU A 39 -16.48 32.27 17.33
N VAL A 40 -16.78 31.39 18.28
CA VAL A 40 -16.47 31.59 19.71
C VAL A 40 -14.94 31.66 19.85
N PRO A 41 -14.37 32.68 20.51
CA PRO A 41 -12.92 32.80 20.64
C PRO A 41 -12.39 31.71 21.59
N VAL A 42 -11.41 30.94 21.11
CA VAL A 42 -10.58 30.08 21.96
C VAL A 42 -9.78 30.99 22.88
N ARG A 43 -10.07 30.95 24.19
CA ARG A 43 -9.28 31.64 25.21
C ARG A 43 -7.87 31.07 25.24
N THR A 44 -6.89 31.90 24.89
CA THR A 44 -5.50 31.75 25.29
C THR A 44 -5.36 32.26 26.73
N GLY A 45 -5.27 31.34 27.69
CA GLY A 45 -5.07 31.66 29.10
C GLY A 45 -4.12 30.66 29.73
N LEU A 46 -2.86 31.08 29.87
CA LEU A 46 -1.91 30.53 30.84
C LEU A 46 -2.47 30.81 32.24
N GLU A 47 -3.11 29.83 32.86
CA GLU A 47 -3.23 29.78 34.31
C GLU A 47 -2.77 28.39 34.76
N ALA A 48 -1.78 28.40 35.65
CA ALA A 48 -1.17 27.22 36.23
C ALA A 48 -2.18 26.55 37.17
N GLU A 49 -2.80 25.46 36.71
CA GLU A 49 -3.47 24.52 37.61
C GLU A 49 -2.49 23.41 38.02
N SER A 50 -2.54 23.12 39.31
CA SER A 50 -1.62 22.28 40.06
C SER A 50 -1.42 20.91 39.42
N VAL A 51 -0.16 20.51 39.33
CA VAL A 51 0.29 19.15 39.06
C VAL A 51 -0.31 18.21 40.12
N ALA A 52 -1.46 17.60 39.80
CA ALA A 52 -1.77 16.29 40.31
C ALA A 52 -0.91 15.33 39.47
N THR A 53 0.09 14.73 40.10
CA THR A 53 0.86 13.61 39.56
C THR A 53 -0.09 12.44 39.33
N SER A 54 -0.80 12.46 38.20
CA SER A 54 -1.19 11.22 37.53
C SER A 54 0.11 10.60 37.08
N GLU A 55 0.46 9.45 37.64
CA GLU A 55 1.45 8.56 37.03
C GLU A 55 1.03 8.42 35.56
N ALA A 56 1.77 9.10 34.68
CA ALA A 56 1.63 8.88 33.26
C ALA A 56 2.12 7.46 33.05
N GLU A 57 1.18 6.54 32.77
CA GLU A 57 1.51 5.22 32.28
C GLU A 57 2.52 5.41 31.14
N ASP A 58 3.69 4.83 31.35
CA ASP A 58 4.75 4.76 30.38
C ASP A 58 4.16 4.20 29.08
N PRO A 59 4.15 4.94 27.95
CA PRO A 59 3.67 4.40 26.68
C PRO A 59 4.57 3.28 26.15
N SER A 60 5.66 2.94 26.86
CA SER A 60 6.42 1.70 26.74
C SER A 60 5.64 0.45 27.17
N ALA A 61 4.45 0.60 27.77
CA ALA A 61 3.56 -0.50 28.11
C ALA A 61 3.02 -1.18 26.84
N ALA A 62 3.83 -2.12 26.34
CA ALA A 62 3.50 -3.18 25.41
C ALA A 62 2.67 -2.73 24.21
N VAL A 63 3.32 -2.69 23.04
CA VAL A 63 2.66 -3.16 21.82
C VAL A 63 2.20 -4.59 22.10
N GLN A 64 1.02 -4.74 22.69
CA GLN A 64 0.30 -5.99 22.70
C GLN A 64 0.06 -6.25 21.22
N ARG A 65 0.89 -7.11 20.62
CA ARG A 65 0.47 -7.83 19.43
C ARG A 65 -0.91 -8.36 19.79
N ALA A 66 -1.94 -7.84 19.11
CA ALA A 66 -3.30 -8.31 19.32
C ALA A 66 -3.25 -9.83 19.38
N GLU A 67 -3.79 -10.43 20.44
CA GLU A 67 -3.80 -11.89 20.56
C GLU A 67 -4.27 -12.48 19.23
N PRO A 68 -3.66 -13.59 18.74
CA PRO A 68 -3.96 -14.13 17.42
C PRO A 68 -5.47 -14.35 17.31
N GLN A 69 -6.13 -13.44 16.59
CA GLN A 69 -7.58 -13.44 16.48
C GLN A 69 -7.95 -14.57 15.54
N SER A 70 -8.82 -15.48 15.97
CA SER A 70 -9.39 -16.47 15.06
C SER A 70 -10.33 -15.81 14.05
N ALA A 71 -10.59 -16.52 12.95
CA ALA A 71 -11.45 -16.02 11.88
C ALA A 71 -12.79 -15.53 12.45
N PRO A 72 -13.35 -14.40 11.98
CA PRO A 72 -14.60 -13.85 12.50
C PRO A 72 -15.70 -14.91 12.64
N GLU A 73 -15.80 -15.82 11.69
CA GLU A 73 -16.82 -16.85 11.61
C GLU A 73 -16.57 -18.01 12.58
N VAL A 74 -15.30 -18.31 12.87
CA VAL A 74 -14.90 -19.24 13.94
C VAL A 74 -15.20 -18.63 15.31
N ARG A 75 -14.90 -17.34 15.51
CA ARG A 75 -15.22 -16.61 16.75
C ARG A 75 -16.72 -16.53 17.01
N ALA A 76 -17.48 -16.30 15.95
CA ALA A 76 -18.94 -16.26 16.00
C ALA A 76 -19.58 -17.65 16.17
N GLY A 77 -18.79 -18.74 16.12
CA GLY A 77 -19.30 -20.10 16.29
C GLY A 77 -20.19 -20.57 15.13
N LEU A 78 -19.96 -20.05 13.92
CA LEU A 78 -20.76 -20.39 12.74
C LEU A 78 -20.41 -21.78 12.19
N LEU A 79 -19.18 -22.23 12.40
CA LEU A 79 -18.72 -23.54 11.95
C LEU A 79 -19.07 -24.63 12.97
N GLY A 80 -19.52 -25.78 12.46
CA GLY A 80 -19.63 -27.01 13.26
C GLY A 80 -18.26 -27.47 13.79
N ALA A 81 -18.27 -28.23 14.89
CA ALA A 81 -17.04 -28.63 15.58
C ALA A 81 -16.05 -29.39 14.67
N GLU A 82 -16.54 -30.28 13.82
CA GLU A 82 -15.71 -31.07 12.89
C GLU A 82 -15.05 -30.19 11.82
N ASP A 83 -15.82 -29.29 11.19
CA ASP A 83 -15.32 -28.37 10.17
C ASP A 83 -14.33 -27.37 10.74
N ARG A 84 -14.59 -26.87 11.96
CA ARG A 84 -13.67 -26.03 12.70
C ARG A 84 -12.34 -26.74 12.94
N GLU A 85 -12.35 -27.97 13.46
CA GLU A 85 -11.12 -28.74 13.70
C GLU A 85 -10.37 -28.98 12.38
N ARG A 86 -11.09 -29.26 11.30
CA ARG A 86 -10.50 -29.46 9.98
C ARG A 86 -9.85 -28.19 9.44
N TYR A 87 -10.52 -27.05 9.54
CA TYR A 87 -10.02 -25.74 9.17
C TYR A 87 -8.77 -25.37 9.98
N GLU A 88 -8.83 -25.48 11.31
CA GLU A 88 -7.71 -25.14 12.21
C GLU A 88 -6.46 -25.98 11.93
N ARG A 89 -6.62 -27.28 11.61
CA ARG A 89 -5.49 -28.14 11.19
C ARG A 89 -4.86 -27.68 9.87
N LEU A 90 -5.67 -27.41 8.85
CA LEU A 90 -5.17 -26.94 7.56
C LEU A 90 -4.48 -25.58 7.71
N LEU A 91 -5.09 -24.69 8.50
CA LEU A 91 -4.54 -23.37 8.80
C LEU A 91 -3.20 -23.46 9.51
N ALA A 92 -3.04 -24.37 10.48
CA ALA A 92 -1.76 -24.59 11.16
C ALA A 92 -0.68 -25.05 10.17
N THR A 93 -0.99 -25.99 9.27
CA THR A 93 -0.05 -26.44 8.23
C THR A 93 0.30 -25.32 7.25
N ILE A 94 -0.66 -24.48 6.86
CA ILE A 94 -0.40 -23.33 5.99
C ILE A 94 0.50 -22.32 6.72
N ALA A 95 0.19 -21.97 7.96
CA ALA A 95 0.95 -20.99 8.75
C ALA A 95 2.40 -21.43 9.01
N GLU A 96 2.66 -22.73 9.16
CA GLU A 96 4.02 -23.27 9.28
C GLU A 96 4.85 -23.04 8.00
N ARG A 97 4.22 -23.09 6.83
CA ARG A 97 4.87 -22.91 5.53
C ARG A 97 4.94 -21.45 5.09
N ASP A 98 3.88 -20.72 5.35
CA ASP A 98 3.67 -19.33 4.96
C ASP A 98 2.90 -18.61 6.07
N GLY A 99 3.66 -18.03 7.01
CA GLY A 99 3.11 -17.37 8.20
C GLY A 99 2.14 -16.24 7.85
N GLU A 100 2.44 -15.44 6.83
CA GLU A 100 1.60 -14.33 6.38
C GLU A 100 0.28 -14.80 5.79
N ALA A 101 0.31 -15.83 4.94
CA ALA A 101 -0.91 -16.41 4.39
C ALA A 101 -1.77 -17.01 5.51
N GLY A 102 -1.13 -17.68 6.47
CA GLY A 102 -1.78 -18.21 7.66
C GLY A 102 -2.43 -17.11 8.51
N GLU A 103 -1.71 -16.03 8.80
CA GLU A 103 -2.26 -14.89 9.55
C GLU A 103 -3.39 -14.20 8.80
N TRP A 104 -3.27 -14.01 7.49
CA TRP A 104 -4.34 -13.45 6.68
C TRP A 104 -5.59 -14.31 6.78
N LEU A 105 -5.49 -15.61 6.50
CA LEU A 105 -6.61 -16.55 6.61
C LEU A 105 -7.25 -16.52 7.99
N ARG A 106 -6.42 -16.51 9.03
CA ARG A 106 -6.87 -16.47 10.43
C ARG A 106 -7.60 -15.16 10.74
N ASN A 107 -7.13 -14.02 10.26
CA ASN A 107 -7.69 -12.72 10.62
C ASN A 107 -8.94 -12.36 9.80
N THR A 108 -9.01 -12.79 8.54
CA THR A 108 -10.09 -12.36 7.63
C THR A 108 -11.19 -13.39 7.43
N GLY A 109 -10.92 -14.67 7.69
CA GLY A 109 -11.88 -15.73 7.40
C GLY A 109 -12.30 -15.74 5.93
N ILE A 110 -11.41 -15.38 4.99
CA ILE A 110 -11.78 -15.14 3.59
C ILE A 110 -12.50 -16.32 2.90
N PHE A 111 -12.21 -17.55 3.31
CA PHE A 111 -12.86 -18.79 2.86
C PHE A 111 -14.02 -19.26 3.75
N LEU A 112 -14.42 -18.48 4.74
CA LEU A 112 -15.49 -18.83 5.69
C LEU A 112 -16.58 -17.76 5.72
N ARG A 113 -16.57 -16.79 4.80
CA ARG A 113 -17.41 -15.58 4.84
C ARG A 113 -18.91 -15.84 4.87
N ASP A 114 -19.35 -17.01 4.42
CA ASP A 114 -20.74 -17.45 4.45
C ASP A 114 -21.09 -18.29 5.70
N GLY A 115 -20.12 -18.43 6.62
CA GLY A 115 -20.22 -19.19 7.85
C GLY A 115 -20.04 -20.71 7.69
N LYS A 116 -19.64 -21.19 6.51
CA LYS A 116 -19.49 -22.60 6.20
C LYS A 116 -18.10 -22.91 5.68
N LEU A 117 -17.82 -24.21 5.55
CA LEU A 117 -16.60 -24.74 4.99
C LEU A 117 -16.97 -25.79 3.94
N ASP A 118 -17.13 -25.33 2.71
CA ASP A 118 -17.57 -26.15 1.60
C ASP A 118 -16.43 -26.99 1.00
N ALA A 119 -16.80 -27.96 0.17
CA ALA A 119 -15.83 -28.87 -0.46
C ALA A 119 -14.78 -28.13 -1.31
N ALA A 120 -15.17 -27.05 -1.99
CA ALA A 120 -14.26 -26.24 -2.80
C ALA A 120 -13.23 -25.50 -1.94
N GLU A 121 -13.65 -24.94 -0.81
CA GLU A 121 -12.77 -24.23 0.13
C GLU A 121 -11.81 -25.21 0.81
N LEU A 122 -12.29 -26.39 1.22
CA LEU A 122 -11.45 -27.47 1.72
C LEU A 122 -10.42 -27.93 0.70
N GLU A 123 -10.80 -28.00 -0.57
CA GLU A 123 -9.88 -28.39 -1.63
C GLU A 123 -8.80 -27.33 -1.82
N ILE A 124 -9.14 -26.04 -1.87
CA ILE A 124 -8.15 -24.95 -1.93
C ILE A 124 -7.23 -24.99 -0.71
N LEU A 125 -7.78 -24.99 0.51
CA LEU A 125 -6.98 -25.07 1.74
C LEU A 125 -6.05 -26.29 1.73
N SER A 126 -6.50 -27.42 1.19
CA SER A 126 -5.67 -28.61 1.02
C SER A 126 -4.55 -28.43 -0.01
N LEU A 127 -4.79 -27.70 -1.10
CA LEU A 127 -3.75 -27.35 -2.08
C LEU A 127 -2.70 -26.43 -1.45
N LEU A 128 -3.13 -25.44 -0.66
CA LEU A 128 -2.27 -24.51 0.05
C LEU A 128 -1.42 -25.24 1.11
N ALA A 129 -2.04 -26.09 1.93
CA ALA A 129 -1.34 -26.87 2.95
C ALA A 129 -0.29 -27.82 2.34
N LYS A 130 -0.57 -28.39 1.17
CA LYS A 130 0.39 -29.21 0.40
C LYS A 130 1.47 -28.38 -0.30
N GLY A 131 1.32 -27.05 -0.35
CA GLY A 131 2.19 -26.11 -1.05
C GLY A 131 2.27 -26.37 -2.55
N LYS A 132 1.13 -26.71 -3.15
CA LYS A 132 1.03 -26.88 -4.61
C LYS A 132 0.93 -25.54 -5.36
N THR A 133 0.72 -24.45 -4.64
CA THR A 133 0.66 -23.08 -5.16
C THR A 133 1.08 -22.13 -4.04
N ASP A 134 1.52 -20.93 -4.40
CA ASP A 134 1.77 -19.85 -3.44
C ASP A 134 0.48 -19.50 -2.68
N ALA A 135 0.53 -19.62 -1.35
CA ALA A 135 -0.63 -19.43 -0.49
C ALA A 135 -1.03 -17.96 -0.40
N LEU A 136 -0.06 -17.06 -0.33
CA LEU A 136 -0.31 -15.63 -0.18
C LEU A 136 -0.86 -15.02 -1.49
N TRP A 137 -0.37 -15.49 -2.65
CA TRP A 137 -0.97 -15.18 -3.94
C TRP A 137 -2.41 -15.68 -4.03
N CYS A 138 -2.69 -16.90 -3.59
CA CYS A 138 -4.04 -17.45 -3.67
C CYS A 138 -5.02 -16.61 -2.83
N VAL A 139 -4.71 -16.35 -1.56
CA VAL A 139 -5.61 -15.60 -0.66
C VAL A 139 -5.82 -14.15 -1.08
N SER A 140 -4.82 -13.51 -1.70
CA SER A 140 -4.97 -12.15 -2.25
C SER A 140 -5.86 -12.09 -3.48
N ASN A 141 -5.98 -13.20 -4.24
CA ASN A 141 -6.78 -13.28 -5.47
C ASN A 141 -8.23 -13.77 -5.28
N VAL A 142 -8.65 -14.07 -4.06
CA VAL A 142 -10.04 -14.46 -3.77
C VAL A 142 -10.93 -13.21 -3.77
N ARG A 143 -11.88 -13.13 -4.70
CA ARG A 143 -12.68 -11.91 -4.96
C ARG A 143 -14.12 -11.96 -4.43
N GLN A 144 -14.64 -13.12 -4.07
CA GLN A 144 -16.06 -13.28 -3.78
C GLN A 144 -16.42 -13.14 -2.30
N ILE A 145 -17.64 -12.64 -2.07
CA ILE A 145 -18.33 -12.64 -0.78
C ILE A 145 -19.42 -13.71 -0.93
N GLY A 146 -19.10 -14.97 -0.65
CA GLY A 146 -20.05 -16.08 -0.81
C GLY A 146 -19.44 -17.45 -1.10
N GLY A 147 -18.19 -17.67 -0.65
CA GLY A 147 -17.45 -18.91 -0.88
C GLY A 147 -16.76 -18.99 -2.23
N ILE A 148 -16.12 -20.13 -2.50
CA ILE A 148 -15.32 -20.38 -3.69
C ILE A 148 -16.16 -21.08 -4.76
N SER A 149 -16.29 -20.46 -5.93
CA SER A 149 -16.96 -21.07 -7.07
C SER A 149 -16.15 -22.20 -7.71
N GLU A 150 -16.81 -23.12 -8.42
CA GLU A 150 -16.13 -24.18 -9.18
C GLU A 150 -15.14 -23.63 -10.22
N GLN A 151 -15.46 -22.47 -10.81
CA GLN A 151 -14.58 -21.81 -11.78
C GLN A 151 -13.30 -21.29 -11.12
N GLU A 152 -13.41 -20.70 -9.93
CA GLU A 152 -12.24 -20.26 -9.15
C GLU A 152 -11.40 -21.45 -8.70
N LEU A 153 -12.03 -22.51 -8.20
CA LEU A 153 -11.33 -23.75 -7.85
C LEU A 153 -10.58 -24.34 -9.06
N ALA A 154 -11.23 -24.41 -10.22
CA ALA A 154 -10.61 -24.87 -11.46
C ALA A 154 -9.45 -23.96 -11.89
N TYR A 155 -9.60 -22.64 -11.74
CA TYR A 155 -8.56 -21.66 -12.02
C TYR A 155 -7.33 -21.89 -11.13
N PHE A 156 -7.49 -21.99 -9.82
CA PHE A 156 -6.38 -22.22 -8.89
C PHE A 156 -5.70 -23.58 -9.10
N LYS A 157 -6.46 -24.62 -9.47
CA LYS A 157 -5.89 -25.95 -9.80
C LYS A 157 -5.12 -25.97 -11.12
N GLY A 158 -5.64 -25.27 -12.12
CA GLY A 158 -5.04 -25.22 -13.45
C GLY A 158 -3.84 -24.27 -13.56
N ASN A 159 -3.75 -23.29 -12.65
CA ASN A 159 -2.72 -22.26 -12.67
C ASN A 159 -1.97 -22.25 -11.33
N PRO A 160 -1.22 -23.31 -10.97
CA PRO A 160 -0.37 -23.28 -9.79
C PRO A 160 0.69 -22.20 -9.97
N VAL A 161 0.79 -21.31 -8.99
CA VAL A 161 1.63 -20.13 -9.08
C VAL A 161 2.90 -20.33 -8.25
N THR A 162 4.05 -20.10 -8.86
CA THR A 162 5.38 -20.08 -8.21
C THR A 162 6.06 -18.76 -8.55
N PRO A 163 6.60 -18.01 -7.59
CA PRO A 163 7.18 -16.70 -7.88
C PRO A 163 8.37 -16.83 -8.83
N GLY A 164 8.33 -16.10 -9.95
CA GLY A 164 9.49 -15.91 -10.82
C GLY A 164 10.40 -14.78 -10.33
N ALA A 165 11.42 -14.41 -11.12
CA ALA A 165 12.32 -13.29 -10.77
C ALA A 165 11.58 -11.95 -10.65
N ASN A 166 10.58 -11.72 -11.52
CA ASN A 166 9.68 -10.57 -11.46
C ASN A 166 8.38 -10.88 -10.70
N TRP A 167 8.40 -11.97 -9.94
CA TRP A 167 7.27 -12.51 -9.20
C TRP A 167 6.12 -12.87 -10.13
N TYR A 168 5.22 -11.91 -10.39
CA TYR A 168 4.02 -12.05 -11.24
C TYR A 168 3.72 -10.78 -12.02
N PHE A 169 4.68 -9.86 -12.10
CA PHE A 169 4.51 -8.54 -12.67
C PHE A 169 5.07 -8.42 -14.09
N ASP A 170 5.43 -9.53 -14.74
CA ASP A 170 6.01 -9.49 -16.10
C ASP A 170 5.12 -8.72 -17.09
N ASP A 171 3.83 -9.06 -17.12
CA ASP A 171 2.85 -8.40 -18.00
C ASP A 171 2.58 -6.95 -17.60
N ASP A 172 2.50 -6.67 -16.29
CA ASP A 172 2.25 -5.33 -15.75
C ASP A 172 3.43 -4.39 -16.02
N VAL A 173 4.66 -4.86 -15.80
CA VAL A 173 5.89 -4.12 -16.09
C VAL A 173 6.01 -3.87 -17.59
N GLY A 174 5.79 -4.90 -18.43
CA GLY A 174 5.81 -4.74 -19.88
C GLY A 174 4.76 -3.75 -20.40
N SER A 175 3.57 -3.74 -19.78
CA SER A 175 2.52 -2.77 -20.10
C SER A 175 2.93 -1.34 -19.73
N ILE A 176 3.49 -1.13 -18.53
CA ILE A 176 3.93 0.20 -18.08
C ILE A 176 5.11 0.71 -18.94
N GLU A 177 6.03 -0.17 -19.35
CA GLU A 177 7.08 0.15 -20.32
C GLU A 177 6.51 0.58 -21.67
N ALA A 178 5.47 -0.10 -22.17
CA ALA A 178 4.84 0.24 -23.44
C ALA A 178 4.15 1.62 -23.45
N TYR A 179 3.86 2.19 -22.28
CA TYR A 179 3.33 3.55 -22.13
C TYR A 179 4.43 4.61 -21.93
N ASP A 180 5.72 4.25 -21.99
CA ASP A 180 6.86 5.13 -21.68
C ASP A 180 6.78 5.76 -20.27
N LEU A 181 6.10 5.07 -19.35
CA LEU A 181 5.90 5.53 -17.97
C LEU A 181 6.98 5.02 -17.01
N LEU A 182 7.83 4.10 -17.47
CA LEU A 182 8.85 3.47 -16.64
C LEU A 182 10.24 4.06 -16.88
N SER A 183 10.85 4.61 -15.83
CA SER A 183 12.28 4.90 -15.84
C SER A 183 13.12 3.65 -15.57
N ALA A 184 14.34 3.62 -16.10
CA ALA A 184 15.29 2.54 -15.82
C ALA A 184 15.66 2.45 -14.32
N GLU A 185 15.60 3.55 -13.56
CA GLU A 185 15.83 3.53 -12.11
C GLU A 185 14.62 2.97 -11.36
N GLY A 186 13.39 3.35 -11.75
CA GLY A 186 12.17 2.80 -11.18
C GLY A 186 12.13 1.28 -11.31
N LYS A 187 12.43 0.74 -12.50
CA LYS A 187 12.52 -0.71 -12.74
C LYS A 187 13.56 -1.38 -11.86
N ARG A 188 14.78 -0.85 -11.80
CA ARG A 188 15.85 -1.41 -10.95
C ARG A 188 15.46 -1.38 -9.47
N SER A 189 14.79 -0.34 -9.02
CA SER A 189 14.32 -0.20 -7.65
C SER A 189 13.23 -1.21 -7.32
N LEU A 190 12.27 -1.41 -8.23
CA LEU A 190 11.24 -2.42 -8.10
C LEU A 190 11.83 -3.84 -7.99
N LEU A 191 12.80 -4.19 -8.84
CA LEU A 191 13.48 -5.49 -8.76
C LEU A 191 14.19 -5.70 -7.41
N ARG A 192 14.78 -4.65 -6.83
CA ARG A 192 15.36 -4.73 -5.48
C ARG A 192 14.27 -4.99 -4.42
N SER A 193 13.11 -4.35 -4.54
CA SER A 193 11.98 -4.62 -3.64
C SER A 193 11.45 -6.04 -3.77
N PHE A 194 11.41 -6.60 -4.99
CA PHE A 194 11.07 -8.00 -5.23
C PHE A 194 12.03 -8.97 -4.55
N GLU A 195 13.33 -8.73 -4.63
CA GLU A 195 14.31 -9.55 -3.90
C GLU A 195 14.11 -9.49 -2.38
N ARG A 196 13.77 -8.31 -1.85
CA ARG A 196 13.51 -8.13 -0.41
C ARG A 196 12.22 -8.79 0.04
N ALA A 197 11.18 -8.80 -0.79
CA ALA A 197 9.90 -9.43 -0.50
C ALA A 197 10.01 -10.94 -0.25
N HIS A 198 11.10 -11.61 -0.69
CA HIS A 198 11.37 -13.00 -0.33
C HIS A 198 11.60 -13.22 1.18
N ARG A 199 11.98 -12.15 1.90
CA ARG A 199 12.29 -12.17 3.34
C ARG A 199 11.38 -11.29 4.18
N ASP A 200 10.51 -10.51 3.53
CA ASP A 200 9.57 -9.58 4.18
C ASP A 200 8.14 -9.92 3.72
N GLY A 201 7.43 -10.59 4.63
CA GLY A 201 6.10 -11.12 4.39
C GLY A 201 5.04 -10.04 4.12
N GLU A 202 5.08 -8.94 4.88
CA GLU A 202 4.17 -7.81 4.72
C GLU A 202 4.45 -7.04 3.42
N LEU A 203 5.72 -6.87 3.03
CA LEU A 203 6.06 -6.30 1.73
C LEU A 203 5.50 -7.17 0.59
N ARG A 204 5.72 -8.49 0.68
CA ARG A 204 5.21 -9.48 -0.27
C ARG A 204 3.68 -9.43 -0.39
N LYS A 205 2.98 -9.37 0.74
CA LYS A 205 1.52 -9.24 0.82
C LYS A 205 1.03 -8.00 0.08
N GLY A 206 1.65 -6.84 0.32
CA GLY A 206 1.27 -5.60 -0.36
C GLY A 206 1.51 -5.66 -1.87
N LEU A 207 2.63 -6.25 -2.31
CA LEU A 207 2.87 -6.50 -3.74
C LEU A 207 1.80 -7.41 -4.35
N TYR A 208 1.40 -8.48 -3.68
CA TYR A 208 0.31 -9.33 -4.18
C TYR A 208 -1.01 -8.57 -4.36
N ILE A 209 -1.35 -7.70 -3.42
CA ILE A 209 -2.55 -6.85 -3.54
C ILE A 209 -2.43 -5.93 -4.75
N ILE A 210 -1.26 -5.32 -4.99
CA ILE A 210 -0.99 -4.50 -6.17
C ILE A 210 -1.17 -5.32 -7.47
N ASN A 211 -0.68 -6.55 -7.51
CA ASN A 211 -0.86 -7.42 -8.68
C ASN A 211 -2.33 -7.74 -8.92
N THR A 212 -3.11 -8.01 -7.87
CA THR A 212 -4.52 -8.38 -7.99
C THR A 212 -5.42 -7.19 -8.34
N LEU A 213 -5.19 -6.03 -7.73
CA LEU A 213 -6.13 -4.89 -7.74
C LEU A 213 -5.62 -3.68 -8.52
N GLY A 214 -4.35 -3.66 -8.90
CA GLY A 214 -3.72 -2.46 -9.43
C GLY A 214 -4.09 -2.12 -10.87
N LEU A 215 -4.58 -3.08 -11.67
CA LEU A 215 -5.09 -2.85 -13.02
C LEU A 215 -6.59 -2.50 -12.97
N PRO A 216 -7.01 -1.30 -13.39
CA PRO A 216 -8.42 -0.94 -13.43
C PRO A 216 -9.23 -1.80 -14.40
N ASP A 217 -10.38 -2.32 -13.99
CA ASP A 217 -11.33 -2.95 -14.92
C ASP A 217 -12.14 -1.87 -15.64
N PRO A 218 -11.95 -1.64 -16.96
CA PRO A 218 -12.65 -0.59 -17.69
C PRO A 218 -14.17 -0.77 -17.69
N ARG A 219 -14.69 -1.98 -17.46
CA ARG A 219 -16.14 -2.25 -17.39
C ARG A 219 -16.78 -1.64 -16.13
N GLY A 220 -15.99 -1.40 -15.09
CA GLY A 220 -16.43 -0.78 -13.84
C GLY A 220 -16.60 0.74 -13.92
N PHE A 221 -16.15 1.39 -15.00
CA PHE A 221 -16.09 2.85 -15.08
C PHE A 221 -16.86 3.40 -16.29
N LYS A 222 -17.53 4.55 -16.08
CA LYS A 222 -18.22 5.28 -17.15
C LYS A 222 -17.29 6.09 -18.05
N ARG A 223 -16.04 6.29 -17.61
CA ARG A 223 -15.01 7.07 -18.30
C ARG A 223 -13.82 6.17 -18.62
N PRO A 224 -13.02 6.52 -19.64
CA PRO A 224 -11.75 5.83 -19.88
C PRO A 224 -10.89 5.83 -18.62
N VAL A 225 -10.29 4.69 -18.35
CA VAL A 225 -9.33 4.49 -17.25
C VAL A 225 -7.98 4.04 -17.82
N PRO A 226 -6.87 4.22 -17.09
CA PRO A 226 -5.57 3.72 -17.51
C PRO A 226 -5.59 2.22 -17.84
N GLY A 227 -4.92 1.84 -18.93
CA GLY A 227 -4.78 0.45 -19.39
C GLY A 227 -3.57 -0.27 -18.79
N TYR A 228 -3.06 0.21 -17.66
CA TYR A 228 -1.88 -0.32 -16.98
C TYR A 228 -2.13 -0.38 -15.47
N ASN A 229 -1.28 -1.13 -14.75
CA ASN A 229 -1.36 -1.25 -13.30
C ASN A 229 -0.96 0.07 -12.62
N VAL A 230 -1.94 0.86 -12.20
CA VAL A 230 -1.74 2.22 -11.65
C VAL A 230 -1.09 2.21 -10.28
N GLN A 231 -1.33 1.16 -9.49
CA GLN A 231 -0.72 1.02 -8.17
C GLN A 231 0.75 0.64 -8.31
N LEU A 232 1.09 -0.27 -9.24
CA LEU A 232 2.48 -0.60 -9.55
C LEU A 232 3.22 0.61 -10.13
N TYR A 233 2.58 1.35 -11.04
CA TYR A 233 3.13 2.60 -11.57
C TYR A 233 3.51 3.56 -10.44
N LEU A 234 2.58 3.85 -9.53
CA LEU A 234 2.85 4.75 -8.42
C LEU A 234 3.96 4.23 -7.48
N LEU A 235 3.99 2.92 -7.21
CA LEU A 235 5.06 2.31 -6.44
C LEU A 235 6.43 2.57 -7.09
N MET A 236 6.54 2.40 -8.41
CA MET A 236 7.78 2.64 -9.13
C MET A 236 8.22 4.11 -9.06
N CYS A 237 7.28 5.05 -9.21
CA CYS A 237 7.57 6.49 -9.06
C CYS A 237 8.05 6.84 -7.64
N LEU A 238 7.52 6.18 -6.61
CA LEU A 238 7.97 6.38 -5.22
C LEU A 238 9.37 5.79 -5.02
N LEU A 239 9.61 4.56 -5.46
CA LEU A 239 10.89 3.88 -5.31
C LEU A 239 12.02 4.59 -6.07
N GLU A 240 11.73 5.14 -7.25
CA GLU A 240 12.68 5.93 -8.04
C GLU A 240 13.20 7.17 -7.29
N GLN A 241 12.37 7.76 -6.43
CA GLN A 241 12.75 8.92 -5.61
C GLN A 241 13.67 8.55 -4.43
N GLY A 242 14.11 7.29 -4.35
CA GLY A 242 15.12 6.84 -3.39
C GLY A 242 14.57 6.54 -2.00
N VAL A 243 13.32 6.05 -1.92
CA VAL A 243 12.75 5.60 -0.64
C VAL A 243 13.70 4.57 0.01
N PRO A 244 14.19 4.82 1.24
CA PRO A 244 15.11 3.90 1.88
C PRO A 244 14.41 2.57 2.17
N GLY A 245 15.18 1.49 2.14
CA GLY A 245 14.62 0.14 2.23
C GLY A 245 13.72 -0.11 3.45
N ALA A 246 14.01 0.50 4.59
CA ALA A 246 13.18 0.37 5.79
C ALA A 246 11.76 0.93 5.64
N TYR A 247 11.49 1.74 4.61
CA TYR A 247 10.22 2.42 4.35
C TYR A 247 9.52 1.91 3.08
N GLU A 248 10.01 0.84 2.44
CA GLU A 248 9.37 0.28 1.23
C GLU A 248 7.94 -0.19 1.51
N LYS A 249 7.65 -0.71 2.71
CA LYS A 249 6.27 -1.03 3.12
C LYS A 249 5.35 0.20 3.13
N ALA A 250 5.87 1.36 3.56
CA ALA A 250 5.13 2.62 3.51
C ALA A 250 4.92 3.09 2.06
N ALA A 251 5.90 2.89 1.18
CA ALA A 251 5.73 3.16 -0.25
C ALA A 251 4.67 2.25 -0.89
N VAL A 252 4.62 0.96 -0.53
CA VAL A 252 3.57 0.04 -0.98
C VAL A 252 2.20 0.44 -0.45
N ALA A 253 2.08 0.80 0.83
CA ALA A 253 0.83 1.29 1.40
C ALA A 253 0.35 2.58 0.72
N ALA A 254 1.26 3.51 0.44
CA ALA A 254 0.97 4.72 -0.33
C ALA A 254 0.52 4.39 -1.77
N ALA A 255 1.20 3.47 -2.44
CA ALA A 255 0.87 3.02 -3.78
C ALA A 255 -0.53 2.39 -3.86
N LEU A 256 -0.87 1.52 -2.90
CA LEU A 256 -2.20 0.91 -2.79
C LEU A 256 -3.30 1.97 -2.61
N THR A 257 -3.07 2.93 -1.71
CA THR A 257 -4.03 3.98 -1.37
C THR A 257 -4.22 4.96 -2.52
N TYR A 258 -3.12 5.57 -2.97
CA TYR A 258 -3.14 6.69 -3.90
C TYR A 258 -3.17 6.24 -5.37
N GLY A 259 -2.73 5.02 -5.70
CA GLY A 259 -2.83 4.49 -7.06
C GLY A 259 -4.28 4.39 -7.53
N SER A 260 -5.21 4.09 -6.62
CA SER A 260 -6.65 4.11 -6.92
C SER A 260 -7.17 5.51 -7.35
N LEU A 261 -6.55 6.59 -6.85
CA LEU A 261 -6.90 7.95 -7.25
C LEU A 261 -6.39 8.28 -8.65
N LEU A 262 -5.27 7.70 -9.08
CA LEU A 262 -4.77 7.84 -10.46
C LEU A 262 -5.76 7.27 -11.49
N THR A 263 -6.52 6.24 -11.11
CA THR A 263 -7.60 5.69 -11.95
C THR A 263 -8.70 6.70 -12.22
N LEU A 264 -8.99 7.57 -11.24
CA LEU A 264 -10.14 8.49 -11.27
C LEU A 264 -9.79 9.90 -11.76
N GLY A 265 -8.54 10.31 -11.59
CA GLY A 265 -8.05 11.66 -11.88
C GLY A 265 -7.82 11.92 -13.36
N ASP A 266 -7.96 13.18 -13.76
CA ASP A 266 -7.37 13.68 -15.01
C ASP A 266 -5.84 13.85 -14.88
N VAL A 267 -5.17 14.22 -15.96
CA VAL A 267 -3.69 14.34 -16.01
C VAL A 267 -3.12 15.29 -14.95
N GLU A 268 -3.83 16.38 -14.62
CA GLU A 268 -3.35 17.33 -13.61
C GLU A 268 -3.57 16.77 -12.20
N ALA A 269 -4.70 16.12 -11.96
CA ALA A 269 -4.94 15.40 -10.72
C ALA A 269 -3.94 14.26 -10.50
N GLN A 270 -3.53 13.55 -11.57
CA GLN A 270 -2.56 12.46 -11.49
C GLN A 270 -1.20 12.93 -10.97
N LYS A 271 -0.67 14.04 -11.51
CA LYS A 271 0.59 14.63 -11.03
C LYS A 271 0.52 15.05 -9.56
N LEU A 272 -0.63 15.57 -9.13
CA LEU A 272 -0.85 15.95 -7.72
C LEU A 272 -0.89 14.73 -6.81
N VAL A 273 -1.49 13.63 -7.25
CA VAL A 273 -1.55 12.37 -6.52
C VAL A 273 -0.17 11.77 -6.32
N GLU A 274 0.67 11.72 -7.36
CA GLU A 274 2.06 11.25 -7.26
C GLU A 274 2.86 12.05 -6.23
N ARG A 275 2.81 13.39 -6.34
CA ARG A 275 3.49 14.28 -5.41
C ARG A 275 2.97 14.10 -3.99
N TYR A 276 1.66 13.99 -3.81
CA TYR A 276 1.05 13.83 -2.49
C TYR A 276 1.46 12.50 -1.85
N ALA A 277 1.45 11.40 -2.61
CA ALA A 277 1.92 10.10 -2.15
C ALA A 277 3.38 10.16 -1.68
N TYR A 278 4.24 10.84 -2.45
CA TYR A 278 5.63 11.06 -2.05
C TYR A 278 5.75 11.88 -0.76
N GLU A 279 5.00 12.98 -0.64
CA GLU A 279 4.99 13.81 0.57
C GLU A 279 4.55 13.03 1.81
N ARG A 280 3.63 12.06 1.67
CA ARG A 280 3.22 11.18 2.78
C ARG A 280 4.34 10.24 3.22
N VAL A 281 5.01 9.57 2.28
CA VAL A 281 6.14 8.69 2.60
C VAL A 281 7.28 9.49 3.22
N ARG A 282 7.59 10.67 2.67
CA ARG A 282 8.63 11.55 3.21
C ARG A 282 8.28 12.03 4.62
N PHE A 283 7.04 12.44 4.86
CA PHE A 283 6.59 12.85 6.19
C PHE A 283 6.84 11.76 7.24
N LEU A 284 6.60 10.49 6.91
CA LEU A 284 6.87 9.36 7.79
C LEU A 284 8.38 9.23 8.10
N ILE A 285 9.22 9.32 7.07
CA ILE A 285 10.68 9.27 7.21
C ILE A 285 11.18 10.43 8.07
N ASP A 286 10.74 11.65 7.80
CA ASP A 286 11.13 12.85 8.56
C ASP A 286 10.67 12.74 10.02
N THR A 287 9.50 12.15 10.27
CA THR A 287 8.99 11.89 11.62
C THR A 287 9.90 10.91 12.37
N ASP A 288 10.31 9.80 11.76
CA ASP A 288 11.26 8.86 12.36
C ASP A 288 12.59 9.53 12.72
N VAL A 289 13.11 10.40 11.86
CA VAL A 289 14.34 11.15 12.13
C VAL A 289 14.19 12.06 13.35
N LEU A 290 13.06 12.76 13.47
CA LEU A 290 12.77 13.63 14.62
C LEU A 290 12.57 12.84 15.91
N LEU A 291 11.89 11.70 15.85
CA LEU A 291 11.70 10.81 17.01
C LEU A 291 13.03 10.26 17.51
N ALA A 292 13.89 9.77 16.61
CA ALA A 292 15.21 9.30 16.96
C ALA A 292 16.07 10.41 17.60
N ALA A 293 16.00 11.64 17.08
CA ALA A 293 16.68 12.80 17.66
C ALA A 293 16.15 13.19 19.05
N ALA A 294 14.87 12.93 19.33
CA ALA A 294 14.26 13.12 20.64
C ALA A 294 14.53 11.96 21.62
N GLY A 295 15.23 10.90 21.20
CA GLY A 295 15.52 9.72 22.02
C GLY A 295 14.37 8.73 22.13
N ALA A 296 13.37 8.79 21.24
CA ALA A 296 12.31 7.79 21.19
C ALA A 296 12.86 6.45 20.68
N GLU A 297 12.48 5.36 21.34
CA GLU A 297 12.84 3.98 20.96
C GLU A 297 11.90 3.38 19.90
N TRP A 298 10.76 4.03 19.65
CA TRP A 298 9.78 3.61 18.67
C TRP A 298 9.93 4.40 17.35
N ARG A 299 9.51 3.78 16.25
CA ARG A 299 9.54 4.39 14.91
C ARG A 299 8.13 4.49 14.37
N ALA A 300 7.76 5.63 13.83
CA ALA A 300 6.49 5.84 13.13
C ALA A 300 6.29 4.84 11.99
N VAL A 301 7.35 4.39 11.29
CA VAL A 301 7.21 3.36 10.25
C VAL A 301 6.70 2.00 10.77
N ASP A 302 6.85 1.74 12.07
CA ASP A 302 6.36 0.51 12.70
C ASP A 302 4.86 0.59 13.04
N TYR A 303 4.25 1.77 12.89
CA TYR A 303 2.82 2.03 13.15
C TYR A 303 2.11 2.40 11.83
N PRO A 304 1.29 1.49 11.26
CA PRO A 304 0.48 1.77 10.08
C PRO A 304 -0.67 2.74 10.37
#